data_AF-A0A3D5WMB2-F1
#
_entry.id   AF-A0A3D5WMB2-F1
#
_cell.length_a   1.000
_cell.length_b   1.000
_cell.length_c   1.000
_cell.angle_alpha   90.00
_cell.angle_beta   90.00
_cell.angle_gamma   90.00
#
_symmetry.space_group_name_H-M   'P 1'
#
loop_
_entity.id
_entity.type
_entity.pdbx_description
1 polymer ?
#
loop_
_entity_poly.entity_id
_entity_poly.type
_entity_poly.pdbx_seq_one_letter_code
_entity_poly.pdbx_strand_id
1 'polypeptide(L)'
;MLSESYDFDDEYLFLTFEKMYENGVVNPLQSLNIVFNKNTLKFTIAVKFNSLPNAKEPIVSKAEAISVANSFSHGENVFSIAELTYIDDRTYNTNIHEYEDGICYLVYKITAPNVNTIIYVDALSGAYICRDIMMSETGFSVAIQESANSSAYNYNSDLSACSASEVRKFNSWRIDKMTWAASAMRRLGYVVTSSSYTDSTMNTDVRNYFKALSTEYAFYFTGHGDTSSIGFKRNHWITTDDVTGNWHFVFLDACSTAETTGWADAFKINGYTNRAYLGWNGKITWDNGYEFAEAFWPLINGQNTVRQAAVDDAALVPGAGTTPIKFYGDTSYTGVAWS
;
A
#
# COMPACT_ATOMS: atom_id res chain seq x y z
N MET A 1 20.15 -14.26 1.68
CA MET A 1 19.91 -14.74 0.29
C MET A 1 19.48 -13.52 -0.52
N LEU A 2 19.71 -13.43 -1.83
CA LEU A 2 19.00 -12.41 -2.63
C LEU A 2 17.57 -12.92 -2.78
N SER A 3 16.59 -12.18 -2.25
CA SER A 3 15.19 -12.60 -2.26
C SER A 3 14.46 -12.04 -3.46
N GLU A 4 14.68 -10.76 -3.75
CA GLU A 4 13.99 -10.06 -4.83
C GLU A 4 14.88 -8.99 -5.44
N SER A 5 14.64 -8.75 -6.72
CA SER A 5 15.12 -7.59 -7.44
C SER A 5 13.96 -7.00 -8.24
N TYR A 6 13.76 -5.69 -8.17
CA TYR A 6 12.79 -5.02 -9.02
C TYR A 6 13.33 -3.67 -9.51
N ASP A 7 12.97 -3.33 -10.74
CA ASP A 7 13.23 -2.01 -11.30
C ASP A 7 12.20 -1.03 -10.74
N PHE A 8 12.68 -0.05 -9.97
CA PHE A 8 11.86 1.08 -9.53
C PHE A 8 11.47 1.95 -10.74
N ASP A 9 12.44 2.15 -11.63
CA ASP A 9 12.27 2.69 -12.98
C ASP A 9 13.49 2.34 -13.87
N ASP A 10 13.66 3.05 -14.99
CA ASP A 10 14.75 2.82 -15.94
C ASP A 10 16.15 3.05 -15.37
N GLU A 11 16.31 3.79 -14.26
CA GLU A 11 17.61 4.13 -13.68
C GLU A 11 17.89 3.44 -12.34
N TYR A 12 16.90 3.19 -11.49
CA TYR A 12 17.13 2.55 -10.19
C TYR A 12 16.68 1.08 -10.16
N LEU A 13 17.57 0.22 -9.68
CA LEU A 13 17.31 -1.17 -9.35
C LEU A 13 17.34 -1.34 -7.84
N PHE A 14 16.27 -1.92 -7.29
CA PHE A 14 16.20 -2.30 -5.88
C PHE A 14 16.58 -3.77 -5.75
N LEU A 15 17.48 -4.05 -4.81
CA LEU A 15 17.91 -5.39 -4.44
C LEU A 15 17.62 -5.61 -2.97
N THR A 16 16.80 -6.61 -2.67
CA THR A 16 16.46 -6.96 -1.29
C THR A 16 16.99 -8.33 -0.93
N PHE A 17 17.79 -8.37 0.12
CA PHE A 17 18.37 -9.59 0.67
C PHE A 17 17.73 -9.90 2.00
N GLU A 18 17.02 -11.01 2.13
CA GLU A 18 16.41 -11.39 3.39
C GLU A 18 17.18 -12.53 4.07
N LYS A 19 17.07 -12.56 5.40
CA LYS A 19 17.58 -13.64 6.22
C LYS A 19 16.65 -14.84 6.06
N MET A 20 17.20 -15.94 5.57
CA MET A 20 16.58 -17.26 5.63
C MET A 20 17.18 -18.04 6.81
N TYR A 21 16.33 -18.71 7.57
CA TYR A 21 16.72 -19.60 8.65
C TYR A 21 16.94 -21.04 8.16
N GLU A 22 17.53 -21.89 9.01
CA GLU A 22 17.87 -23.29 8.67
C GLU A 22 16.65 -24.12 8.23
N ASN A 23 15.48 -23.81 8.78
CA ASN A 23 14.21 -24.42 8.40
C ASN A 23 13.57 -23.83 7.13
N GLY A 24 14.27 -22.94 6.43
CA GLY A 24 13.82 -22.31 5.19
C GLY A 24 12.87 -21.12 5.39
N VAL A 25 12.48 -20.78 6.63
CA VAL A 25 11.63 -19.61 6.88
C VAL A 25 12.41 -18.33 6.61
N VAL A 26 11.80 -17.42 5.85
CA VAL A 26 12.37 -16.12 5.50
C VAL A 26 11.86 -15.05 6.46
N ASN A 27 12.77 -14.21 6.96
CA ASN A 27 12.45 -13.06 7.80
C ASN A 27 12.62 -11.75 7.02
N PRO A 28 11.52 -11.15 6.51
CA PRO A 28 11.58 -9.88 5.80
C PRO A 28 12.12 -8.73 6.68
N LEU A 29 11.92 -8.81 8.00
CA LEU A 29 12.32 -7.80 8.97
C LEU A 29 13.79 -7.94 9.39
N GLN A 30 14.49 -8.93 8.84
CA GLN A 30 15.94 -9.04 8.84
C GLN A 30 16.46 -9.06 7.41
N SER A 31 16.47 -7.87 6.83
CA SER A 31 16.82 -7.66 5.45
C SER A 31 17.91 -6.61 5.28
N LEU A 32 18.54 -6.64 4.11
CA LEU A 32 19.39 -5.58 3.61
C LEU A 32 18.76 -5.11 2.29
N ASN A 33 18.32 -3.86 2.27
CA ASN A 33 17.85 -3.21 1.05
C ASN A 33 19.00 -2.41 0.46
N ILE A 34 19.25 -2.59 -0.83
CA ILE A 34 20.27 -1.87 -1.58
C ILE A 34 19.61 -1.22 -2.79
N VAL A 35 19.83 0.09 -2.94
CA VAL A 35 19.45 0.82 -4.14
C VAL A 35 20.69 1.01 -5.00
N PHE A 36 20.59 0.54 -6.23
CA PHE A 36 21.66 0.61 -7.23
C PHE A 36 21.23 1.51 -8.38
N ASN A 37 22.04 2.54 -8.67
CA ASN A 37 21.85 3.37 -9.85
C ASN A 37 22.50 2.67 -11.06
N LYS A 38 21.66 2.22 -12.01
CA LYS A 38 22.05 1.48 -13.22
C LYS A 38 22.93 2.30 -14.16
N ASN A 39 22.76 3.63 -14.19
CA ASN A 39 23.52 4.52 -15.07
C ASN A 39 24.94 4.77 -14.57
N THR A 40 25.09 4.99 -13.27
CA THR A 40 26.39 5.31 -12.64
C THR A 40 27.13 4.09 -12.11
N LEU A 41 26.44 2.95 -12.05
CA LEU A 41 26.92 1.68 -11.48
C LEU A 41 27.36 1.80 -10.02
N LYS A 42 26.67 2.65 -9.24
CA LYS A 42 26.96 2.89 -7.83
C LYS A 42 25.77 2.54 -6.94
N PHE A 43 26.08 2.05 -5.74
CA PHE A 43 25.10 1.98 -4.65
C PHE A 43 24.83 3.40 -4.15
N THR A 44 23.55 3.77 -4.10
CA THR A 44 23.11 5.06 -3.58
C THR A 44 22.62 4.95 -2.15
N ILE A 45 21.98 3.83 -1.80
CA ILE A 45 21.42 3.58 -0.46
C ILE A 45 21.67 2.12 -0.07
N ALA A 46 22.02 1.88 1.19
CA ALA A 46 22.10 0.56 1.79
C ALA A 46 21.56 0.61 3.23
N VAL A 47 20.43 -0.04 3.47
CA VAL A 47 19.71 -0.02 4.76
C VAL A 47 19.57 -1.44 5.29
N LYS A 48 19.97 -1.64 6.55
CA LYS A 48 19.88 -2.93 7.22
C LYS A 48 18.78 -2.91 8.27
N PHE A 49 17.88 -3.88 8.19
CA PHE A 49 16.89 -4.21 9.20
C PHE A 49 17.34 -5.43 10.00
N ASN A 50 17.05 -5.46 11.29
CA ASN A 50 17.61 -6.47 12.19
C ASN A 50 16.62 -6.95 13.28
N SER A 51 15.31 -6.98 13.00
CA SER A 51 14.31 -7.41 13.98
C SER A 51 14.45 -8.91 14.28
N LEU A 52 14.71 -9.25 15.54
CA LEU A 52 14.98 -10.62 15.94
C LEU A 52 13.68 -11.42 16.08
N PRO A 53 13.66 -12.70 15.67
CA PRO A 53 12.46 -13.51 15.75
C PRO A 53 12.14 -13.87 17.20
N ASN A 54 10.86 -13.83 17.57
CA ASN A 54 10.37 -14.35 18.84
C ASN A 54 10.54 -15.88 18.94
N ALA A 55 10.44 -16.57 17.80
CA ALA A 55 10.65 -18.01 17.66
C ALA A 55 11.07 -18.33 16.23
N LYS A 56 11.81 -19.42 16.03
CA LYS A 56 12.20 -19.88 14.68
C LYS A 56 11.37 -21.05 14.17
N GLU A 57 10.81 -21.83 15.08
CA GLU A 57 9.99 -23.00 14.76
C GLU A 57 8.56 -22.79 15.28
N PRO A 58 7.55 -23.23 14.51
CA PRO A 58 6.17 -23.16 14.95
C PRO A 58 5.87 -24.21 16.02
N ILE A 59 4.94 -23.90 16.93
CA ILE A 59 4.30 -24.88 17.81
C ILE A 59 3.02 -25.40 17.17
N VAL A 60 2.29 -24.50 16.51
CA VAL A 60 1.03 -24.77 15.81
C VAL A 60 1.32 -25.43 14.47
N SER A 61 0.56 -26.46 14.11
CA SER A 61 0.70 -27.10 12.81
C SER A 61 0.06 -26.27 11.69
N LYS A 62 0.53 -26.48 10.45
CA LYS A 62 -0.09 -25.87 9.25
C LYS A 62 -1.59 -26.16 9.15
N ALA A 63 -2.01 -27.38 9.51
CA ALA A 63 -3.41 -27.79 9.44
C ALA A 63 -4.28 -27.04 10.46
N GLU A 64 -3.78 -26.84 11.68
CA GLU A 64 -4.47 -26.05 12.70
C GLU A 64 -4.60 -24.59 12.27
N ALA A 65 -3.52 -23.98 11.75
CA ALA A 65 -3.57 -22.60 11.26
C ALA A 65 -4.55 -22.42 10.09
N ILE A 66 -4.59 -23.36 9.14
CA ILE A 66 -5.58 -23.37 8.05
C ILE A 66 -7.01 -23.53 8.60
N SER A 67 -7.21 -24.36 9.63
CA SER A 67 -8.52 -24.51 10.29
C SER A 67 -8.98 -23.21 10.94
N VAL A 68 -8.07 -22.49 11.60
CA VAL A 68 -8.35 -21.17 12.17
C VAL A 68 -8.75 -20.19 11.08
N ALA A 69 -7.96 -20.08 10.00
CA ALA A 69 -8.29 -19.20 8.87
C ALA A 69 -9.66 -19.52 8.22
N ASN A 70 -9.98 -20.81 8.03
CA ASN A 70 -11.26 -21.21 7.44
C ASN A 70 -12.47 -20.97 8.35
N SER A 71 -12.29 -20.79 9.66
CA SER A 71 -13.37 -20.33 10.55
C SER A 71 -13.90 -18.93 10.18
N PHE A 72 -13.11 -18.17 9.43
CA PHE A 72 -13.45 -16.85 8.89
C PHE A 72 -13.85 -16.90 7.39
N SER A 73 -13.92 -18.08 6.78
CA SER A 73 -14.34 -18.23 5.37
C SER A 73 -15.87 -18.21 5.25
N HIS A 74 -16.42 -17.13 4.67
CA HIS A 74 -17.86 -17.00 4.44
C HIS A 74 -18.28 -17.55 3.05
N GLY A 75 -18.14 -18.86 2.85
CA GLY A 75 -18.94 -19.59 1.86
C GLY A 75 -18.37 -19.78 0.45
N GLU A 76 -17.33 -19.05 0.02
CA GLU A 76 -16.73 -19.25 -1.31
C GLU A 76 -15.19 -19.32 -1.33
N ASN A 77 -14.53 -19.03 -0.20
CA ASN A 77 -13.09 -18.82 -0.11
C ASN A 77 -12.41 -19.85 0.81
N VAL A 78 -11.99 -21.00 0.27
CA VAL A 78 -11.30 -22.03 1.08
C VAL A 78 -9.80 -21.73 1.13
N PHE A 79 -9.36 -21.24 2.29
CA PHE A 79 -7.95 -21.09 2.62
C PHE A 79 -7.26 -22.46 2.64
N SER A 80 -6.15 -22.57 1.93
CA SER A 80 -5.50 -23.87 1.67
C SER A 80 -3.97 -23.82 1.61
N ILE A 81 -3.38 -22.62 1.50
CA ILE A 81 -1.94 -22.45 1.42
C ILE A 81 -1.47 -21.82 2.74
N ALA A 82 -0.48 -22.44 3.39
CA ALA A 82 0.09 -21.96 4.65
C ALA A 82 1.63 -21.87 4.56
N GLU A 83 2.13 -20.65 4.64
CA GLU A 83 3.55 -20.32 4.57
C GLU A 83 3.98 -19.64 5.87
N LEU A 84 5.11 -20.07 6.44
CA LEU A 84 5.68 -19.40 7.61
C LEU A 84 6.38 -18.12 7.17
N THR A 85 6.18 -17.05 7.93
CA THR A 85 6.85 -15.76 7.74
C THR A 85 6.92 -15.01 9.07
N TYR A 86 7.49 -13.81 9.06
CA TYR A 86 7.54 -12.92 10.21
C TYR A 86 6.81 -11.60 9.92
N ILE A 87 6.13 -11.10 10.95
CA ILE A 87 5.50 -9.77 10.97
C ILE A 87 6.01 -8.98 12.19
N ASP A 88 5.93 -7.65 12.17
CA ASP A 88 6.33 -6.83 13.32
C ASP A 88 5.14 -6.53 14.25
N ASP A 89 5.41 -5.86 15.37
CA ASP A 89 4.43 -5.43 16.36
C ASP A 89 3.44 -4.37 15.84
N ARG A 90 3.85 -3.55 14.88
CA ARG A 90 2.99 -2.58 14.17
C ARG A 90 1.94 -3.31 13.32
N THR A 91 2.32 -4.50 12.85
CA THR A 91 1.55 -5.46 12.07
C THR A 91 0.60 -6.30 12.96
N TYR A 92 -0.39 -5.64 13.58
CA TYR A 92 -1.66 -6.25 14.03
C TYR A 92 -1.69 -7.12 15.31
N ASN A 93 -1.79 -6.52 16.50
CA ASN A 93 -2.64 -7.15 17.52
C ASN A 93 -3.30 -6.16 18.49
N THR A 94 -4.59 -6.37 18.78
CA THR A 94 -5.32 -5.69 19.86
C THR A 94 -5.28 -6.49 21.18
N ASN A 95 -4.76 -7.71 21.16
CA ASN A 95 -4.70 -8.65 22.28
C ASN A 95 -3.28 -8.90 22.80
N ILE A 96 -2.25 -8.37 22.12
CA ILE A 96 -0.88 -8.51 22.60
C ILE A 96 -0.47 -7.18 23.19
N HIS A 97 -0.82 -7.04 24.46
CA HIS A 97 -0.35 -5.97 25.28
C HIS A 97 1.09 -6.32 25.69
N GLU A 98 2.01 -5.40 25.42
CA GLU A 98 3.44 -5.42 25.77
C GLU A 98 4.35 -6.04 24.69
N TYR A 99 5.01 -5.18 23.92
CA TYR A 99 6.07 -5.57 23.00
C TYR A 99 7.34 -4.75 23.19
N GLU A 100 8.47 -5.43 22.98
CA GLU A 100 9.82 -4.88 22.99
C GLU A 100 10.25 -4.51 21.56
N ASP A 101 10.77 -3.29 21.39
CA ASP A 101 11.31 -2.82 20.12
C ASP A 101 12.32 -3.81 19.51
N GLY A 102 12.18 -4.09 18.22
CA GLY A 102 13.14 -4.91 17.48
C GLY A 102 12.90 -6.42 17.56
N ILE A 103 11.71 -6.87 17.98
CA ILE A 103 11.26 -8.27 17.88
C ILE A 103 10.21 -8.43 16.77
N CYS A 104 10.28 -9.53 16.02
CA CYS A 104 9.28 -9.94 15.03
C CYS A 104 8.64 -11.29 15.37
N TYR A 105 7.39 -11.48 14.96
CA TYR A 105 6.54 -12.60 15.34
C TYR A 105 6.44 -13.63 14.23
N LEU A 106 6.76 -14.89 14.54
CA LEU A 106 6.57 -16.02 13.65
C LEU A 106 5.08 -16.30 13.47
N VAL A 107 4.62 -16.27 12.21
CA VAL A 107 3.21 -16.43 11.86
C VAL A 107 3.05 -17.34 10.64
N TYR A 108 1.87 -17.91 10.50
CA TYR A 108 1.41 -18.48 9.25
C TYR A 108 0.70 -17.41 8.43
N LYS A 109 1.23 -17.11 7.24
CA LYS A 109 0.55 -16.43 6.15
C LYS A 109 -0.34 -17.43 5.42
N ILE A 110 -1.65 -17.30 5.58
CA ILE A 110 -2.64 -18.21 5.02
C ILE A 110 -3.32 -17.57 3.82
N THR A 111 -3.29 -18.23 2.66
CA THR A 111 -3.89 -17.73 1.40
C THR A 111 -4.75 -18.80 0.73
N ALA A 112 -5.48 -18.39 -0.30
CA ALA A 112 -6.26 -19.28 -1.17
C ALA A 112 -5.97 -18.96 -2.65
N PRO A 113 -5.96 -19.97 -3.55
CA PRO A 113 -5.60 -19.79 -4.96
C PRO A 113 -6.42 -18.73 -5.72
N ASN A 114 -7.69 -18.54 -5.33
CA ASN A 114 -8.65 -17.70 -6.05
C ASN A 114 -9.12 -16.49 -5.23
N VAL A 115 -8.43 -16.18 -4.13
CA VAL A 115 -8.88 -15.16 -3.18
C VAL A 115 -7.73 -14.20 -2.91
N ASN A 116 -8.01 -12.91 -3.01
CA ASN A 116 -7.06 -11.86 -2.69
C ASN A 116 -7.00 -11.56 -1.18
N THR A 117 -7.44 -12.49 -0.34
CA THR A 117 -7.37 -12.41 1.12
C THR A 117 -6.17 -13.18 1.64
N ILE A 118 -5.42 -12.53 2.51
CA ILE A 118 -4.42 -13.17 3.36
C ILE A 118 -4.96 -13.13 4.78
N ILE A 119 -4.82 -14.23 5.53
CA ILE A 119 -5.06 -14.30 6.98
C ILE A 119 -3.74 -14.65 7.66
N TYR A 120 -3.40 -13.93 8.73
CA TYR A 120 -2.26 -14.26 9.56
C TYR A 120 -2.72 -14.97 10.85
N VAL A 121 -2.06 -16.08 11.16
CA VAL A 121 -2.29 -16.87 12.38
C VAL A 121 -0.98 -17.01 13.13
N ASP A 122 -0.99 -16.72 14.42
CA ASP A 122 0.18 -16.84 15.28
C ASP A 122 0.69 -18.29 15.31
N ALA A 123 1.95 -18.49 14.98
CA ALA A 123 2.51 -19.84 14.83
C ALA A 123 2.80 -20.53 16.17
N LEU A 124 2.66 -19.83 17.30
CA LEU A 124 2.91 -20.36 18.64
C LEU A 124 1.62 -20.66 19.40
N SER A 125 0.64 -19.77 19.32
CA SER A 125 -0.63 -19.81 20.05
C SER A 125 -1.83 -20.27 19.20
N GLY A 126 -1.73 -20.15 17.87
CA GLY A 126 -2.83 -20.46 16.96
C GLY A 126 -3.90 -19.37 16.94
N ALA A 127 -3.65 -18.24 17.59
CA ALA A 127 -4.55 -17.11 17.58
C ALA A 127 -4.62 -16.48 16.18
N TYR A 128 -5.83 -16.14 15.75
CA TYR A 128 -6.01 -15.22 14.63
C TYR A 128 -5.36 -13.87 14.96
N ILE A 129 -4.59 -13.35 14.02
CA ILE A 129 -3.90 -12.06 14.13
C ILE A 129 -4.67 -11.01 13.33
N CYS A 130 -4.78 -11.19 12.01
CA CYS A 130 -5.40 -10.21 11.11
C CYS A 130 -5.71 -10.76 9.71
N ARG A 131 -6.34 -9.92 8.87
CA ARG A 131 -6.63 -10.18 7.45
C ARG A 131 -6.30 -8.99 6.53
N ASP A 132 -6.06 -9.27 5.24
CA ASP A 132 -5.62 -8.29 4.21
C ASP A 132 -6.75 -7.58 3.40
N ILE A 133 -7.98 -8.11 3.31
CA ILE A 133 -9.05 -7.58 2.40
C ILE A 133 -9.63 -6.19 2.73
N MET A 134 -9.09 -5.49 3.72
CA MET A 134 -9.57 -4.19 4.16
C MET A 134 -9.37 -3.07 3.12
N MET A 135 -8.41 -3.21 2.20
CA MET A 135 -8.13 -2.15 1.23
C MET A 135 -9.39 -1.83 0.37
N SER A 136 -10.34 -2.77 0.18
CA SER A 136 -11.40 -2.69 -0.87
C SER A 136 -12.63 -1.89 -0.47
N GLU A 137 -12.80 -1.68 0.83
CA GLU A 137 -14.06 -1.15 1.38
C GLU A 137 -13.93 0.25 1.96
N THR A 138 -12.71 0.80 1.96
CA THR A 138 -12.41 2.11 2.55
C THR A 138 -11.71 3.05 1.57
N GLY A 139 -11.76 2.75 0.26
CA GLY A 139 -11.11 3.53 -0.79
C GLY A 139 -11.50 5.01 -0.76
N PHE A 140 -10.51 5.92 -0.75
CA PHE A 140 -10.75 7.36 -0.59
C PHE A 140 -9.65 8.18 -1.29
N SER A 141 -9.99 9.40 -1.74
CA SER A 141 -9.03 10.28 -2.43
C SER A 141 -8.93 11.69 -1.82
N VAL A 142 -7.75 12.32 -1.82
CA VAL A 142 -7.55 13.70 -1.30
C VAL A 142 -8.27 14.77 -2.11
N ALA A 143 -8.47 14.47 -3.38
CA ALA A 143 -9.22 15.27 -4.34
C ALA A 143 -10.73 15.36 -4.04
N ILE A 144 -11.29 14.31 -3.47
CA ILE A 144 -12.73 14.10 -3.34
C ILE A 144 -12.96 13.45 -1.98
N GLN A 145 -13.48 14.23 -1.05
CA GLN A 145 -13.74 13.75 0.31
C GLN A 145 -15.12 13.08 0.36
N GLU A 146 -15.26 11.96 1.06
CA GLU A 146 -16.59 11.45 1.45
C GLU A 146 -17.22 12.45 2.42
N SER A 147 -18.49 12.81 2.23
CA SER A 147 -19.17 13.73 3.16
C SER A 147 -19.18 13.15 4.59
N ALA A 148 -18.98 13.99 5.61
CA ALA A 148 -19.00 13.59 7.02
C ALA A 148 -20.33 12.95 7.51
N ASN A 149 -21.38 12.98 6.67
CA ASN A 149 -22.67 12.34 6.90
C ASN A 149 -22.81 10.96 6.23
N SER A 150 -21.74 10.45 5.60
CA SER A 150 -21.68 9.05 5.22
C SER A 150 -21.57 8.21 6.48
N SER A 151 -22.65 7.52 6.81
CA SER A 151 -22.65 6.46 7.82
C SER A 151 -21.91 5.21 7.31
N ALA A 152 -20.94 5.37 6.42
CA ALA A 152 -20.22 4.30 5.73
C ALA A 152 -19.14 3.67 6.62
N TYR A 153 -19.51 3.31 7.85
CA TYR A 153 -18.85 2.22 8.54
C TYR A 153 -19.75 1.01 8.44
N ASN A 154 -19.20 -0.07 7.90
CA ASN A 154 -19.83 -1.36 7.72
C ASN A 154 -20.76 -1.38 6.50
N TYR A 155 -20.32 -1.90 5.35
CA TYR A 155 -21.18 -2.80 4.57
C TYR A 155 -20.41 -3.50 3.43
N ASN A 156 -19.74 -4.58 3.80
CA ASN A 156 -19.62 -5.76 2.95
C ASN A 156 -19.58 -6.99 3.86
N SER A 157 -19.99 -8.15 3.32
CA SER A 157 -19.97 -9.44 4.03
C SER A 157 -18.60 -9.79 4.59
N ASP A 158 -17.54 -9.23 4.02
CA ASP A 158 -16.18 -9.47 4.41
C ASP A 158 -15.84 -8.79 5.75
N LEU A 159 -16.18 -7.51 5.98
CA LEU A 159 -15.96 -6.81 7.28
C LEU A 159 -16.65 -7.45 8.50
N SER A 160 -17.64 -8.31 8.30
CA SER A 160 -18.30 -9.02 9.40
C SER A 160 -17.35 -9.92 10.22
N ALA A 161 -16.21 -10.29 9.63
CA ALA A 161 -15.16 -11.08 10.28
C ALA A 161 -14.10 -10.25 11.05
N CYS A 162 -14.11 -8.91 10.94
CA CYS A 162 -13.18 -8.04 11.69
C CYS A 162 -13.80 -7.55 13.00
N SER A 163 -12.98 -7.44 14.03
CA SER A 163 -13.36 -6.76 15.27
C SER A 163 -13.62 -5.27 15.03
N ALA A 164 -14.51 -4.68 15.83
CA ALA A 164 -14.75 -3.23 15.77
C ALA A 164 -13.47 -2.40 16.04
N SER A 165 -12.49 -2.95 16.77
CA SER A 165 -11.19 -2.33 17.01
C SER A 165 -10.29 -2.34 15.79
N GLU A 166 -10.22 -3.45 15.04
CA GLU A 166 -9.52 -3.53 13.76
C GLU A 166 -10.06 -2.48 12.80
N VAL A 167 -11.39 -2.44 12.62
CA VAL A 167 -12.05 -1.45 11.77
C VAL A 167 -11.68 -0.03 12.17
N ARG A 168 -11.73 0.32 13.46
CA ARG A 168 -11.33 1.67 13.92
C ARG A 168 -9.88 2.02 13.59
N LYS A 169 -8.93 1.09 13.77
CA LYS A 169 -7.51 1.31 13.50
C LYS A 169 -7.23 1.55 12.01
N PHE A 170 -7.81 0.76 11.11
CA PHE A 170 -7.59 0.99 9.68
C PHE A 170 -8.19 2.31 9.20
N ASN A 171 -9.33 2.69 9.78
CA ASN A 171 -9.95 3.97 9.48
C ASN A 171 -9.14 5.16 9.98
N SER A 172 -8.48 5.07 11.14
CA SER A 172 -7.54 6.12 11.55
C SER A 172 -6.36 6.21 10.59
N TRP A 173 -5.76 5.08 10.20
CA TRP A 173 -4.66 5.07 9.24
C TRP A 173 -5.03 5.69 7.90
N ARG A 174 -6.24 5.39 7.39
CA ARG A 174 -6.78 6.05 6.19
C ARG A 174 -6.82 7.58 6.38
N ILE A 175 -7.36 8.04 7.51
CA ILE A 175 -7.48 9.48 7.82
C ILE A 175 -6.09 10.13 7.92
N ASP A 176 -5.12 9.44 8.50
CA ASP A 176 -3.74 9.92 8.64
C ASP A 176 -3.08 10.08 7.27
N LYS A 177 -3.10 9.05 6.42
CA LYS A 177 -2.60 9.11 5.03
C LYS A 177 -3.21 10.29 4.27
N MET A 178 -4.53 10.47 4.39
CA MET A 178 -5.23 11.59 3.75
C MET A 178 -4.77 12.94 4.28
N THR A 179 -4.59 13.06 5.59
CA THR A 179 -4.16 14.30 6.25
C THR A 179 -2.76 14.68 5.80
N TRP A 180 -1.84 13.72 5.75
CA TRP A 180 -0.47 13.95 5.29
C TRP A 180 -0.42 14.33 3.82
N ALA A 181 -1.13 13.59 2.97
CA ALA A 181 -1.20 13.87 1.55
C ALA A 181 -1.82 15.24 1.26
N ALA A 182 -2.95 15.59 1.89
CA ALA A 182 -3.57 16.90 1.76
C ALA A 182 -2.63 18.03 2.25
N SER A 183 -1.91 17.81 3.35
CA SER A 183 -0.90 18.75 3.83
C SER A 183 0.23 18.94 2.82
N ALA A 184 0.76 17.85 2.25
CA ALA A 184 1.79 17.88 1.22
C ALA A 184 1.33 18.59 -0.05
N MET A 185 0.16 18.25 -0.57
CA MET A 185 -0.41 18.87 -1.77
C MET A 185 -0.63 20.38 -1.59
N ARG A 186 -1.10 20.83 -0.42
CA ARG A 186 -1.19 22.26 -0.11
C ARG A 186 0.16 22.96 -0.10
N ARG A 187 1.20 22.34 0.48
CA ARG A 187 2.58 22.88 0.46
C ARG A 187 3.11 23.03 -0.96
N LEU A 188 2.74 22.11 -1.84
CA LEU A 188 3.09 22.14 -3.26
C LEU A 188 2.28 23.14 -4.09
N GLY A 189 1.26 23.80 -3.51
CA GLY A 189 0.46 24.82 -4.18
C GLY A 189 -0.82 24.29 -4.85
N TYR A 190 -1.18 23.02 -4.65
CA TYR A 190 -2.45 22.50 -5.14
C TYR A 190 -3.61 22.94 -4.27
N VAL A 191 -4.76 23.18 -4.91
CA VAL A 191 -6.03 23.33 -4.22
C VAL A 191 -6.53 21.95 -3.84
N VAL A 192 -6.56 21.69 -2.53
CA VAL A 192 -7.20 20.48 -2.00
C VAL A 192 -8.69 20.76 -1.89
N THR A 193 -9.45 20.25 -2.85
CA THR A 193 -10.91 20.32 -2.85
C THR A 193 -11.50 19.32 -1.87
N SER A 194 -12.36 19.80 -0.98
CA SER A 194 -13.24 18.94 -0.16
C SER A 194 -14.58 18.73 -0.87
N SER A 195 -14.55 18.50 -2.19
CA SER A 195 -15.76 18.18 -2.95
C SER A 195 -16.34 16.92 -2.32
N SER A 196 -17.42 17.09 -1.57
CA SER A 196 -18.01 16.03 -0.79
C SER A 196 -18.90 15.21 -1.71
N TYR A 197 -18.61 13.93 -1.91
CA TYR A 197 -19.56 13.02 -2.57
C TYR A 197 -20.50 12.40 -1.54
N THR A 198 -21.71 12.06 -1.98
CA THR A 198 -22.58 11.13 -1.26
C THR A 198 -22.55 9.77 -1.94
N ASP A 199 -23.00 8.73 -1.23
CA ASP A 199 -23.14 7.38 -1.80
C ASP A 199 -23.88 7.37 -3.14
N SER A 200 -24.93 8.19 -3.29
CA SER A 200 -25.75 8.21 -4.50
C SER A 200 -25.08 8.87 -5.70
N THR A 201 -24.05 9.69 -5.49
CA THR A 201 -23.43 10.50 -6.56
C THR A 201 -21.96 10.16 -6.81
N MET A 202 -21.33 9.35 -5.94
CA MET A 202 -19.90 9.03 -5.97
C MET A 202 -19.35 8.70 -7.36
N ASN A 203 -19.95 7.75 -8.10
CA ASN A 203 -19.45 7.38 -9.43
C ASN A 203 -19.45 8.56 -10.42
N THR A 204 -20.47 9.42 -10.34
CA THR A 204 -20.61 10.59 -11.20
C THR A 204 -19.65 11.69 -10.77
N ASP A 205 -19.56 11.96 -9.47
CA ASP A 205 -18.71 13.02 -8.92
C ASP A 205 -17.24 12.72 -9.16
N VAL A 206 -16.80 11.48 -8.92
CA VAL A 206 -15.43 11.04 -9.19
C VAL A 206 -15.11 11.09 -10.69
N ARG A 207 -16.01 10.62 -11.56
CA ARG A 207 -15.82 10.73 -13.01
C ARG A 207 -15.76 12.16 -13.49
N ASN A 208 -16.55 13.06 -12.90
CA ASN A 208 -16.50 14.46 -13.24
C ASN A 208 -15.18 15.10 -12.80
N TYR A 209 -14.66 14.71 -11.64
CA TYR A 209 -13.34 15.13 -11.18
C TYR A 209 -12.23 14.63 -12.12
N PHE A 210 -12.33 13.39 -12.61
CA PHE A 210 -11.38 12.77 -13.54
C PHE A 210 -11.34 13.42 -14.94
N LYS A 211 -12.29 14.32 -15.24
CA LYS A 211 -12.27 15.21 -16.42
C LYS A 211 -11.35 16.44 -16.23
N ALA A 212 -10.89 16.73 -15.01
CA ALA A 212 -10.03 17.87 -14.65
C ALA A 212 -10.56 19.23 -15.15
N LEU A 213 -11.78 19.60 -14.72
CA LEU A 213 -12.52 20.78 -15.18
C LEU A 213 -11.98 22.14 -14.65
N SER A 214 -10.99 22.11 -13.73
CA SER A 214 -10.27 23.29 -13.20
C SER A 214 -8.90 22.88 -12.65
N THR A 215 -8.17 23.83 -12.03
CA THR A 215 -6.76 23.85 -11.56
C THR A 215 -6.29 22.70 -10.63
N GLU A 216 -7.08 21.65 -10.47
CA GLU A 216 -6.87 20.53 -9.55
C GLU A 216 -6.07 19.40 -10.21
N TYR A 217 -4.84 19.70 -10.63
CA TYR A 217 -4.01 18.74 -11.36
C TYR A 217 -3.19 17.81 -10.46
N ALA A 218 -3.74 17.43 -9.30
CA ALA A 218 -3.15 16.40 -8.46
C ALA A 218 -4.22 15.47 -7.88
N PHE A 219 -3.88 14.20 -7.80
CA PHE A 219 -4.78 13.15 -7.31
C PHE A 219 -4.01 12.18 -6.41
N TYR A 220 -4.51 11.97 -5.20
CA TYR A 220 -4.04 10.88 -4.35
C TYR A 220 -5.23 10.00 -4.01
N PHE A 221 -5.06 8.69 -4.12
CA PHE A 221 -6.03 7.67 -3.76
C PHE A 221 -5.36 6.60 -2.91
N THR A 222 -6.05 6.11 -1.87
CA THR A 222 -5.64 4.91 -1.12
C THR A 222 -6.83 3.95 -1.10
N GLY A 223 -6.62 2.68 -1.46
CA GLY A 223 -7.71 1.69 -1.55
C GLY A 223 -7.38 0.49 -2.43
N HIS A 224 -8.39 -0.19 -3.00
CA HIS A 224 -8.14 -1.25 -3.98
C HIS A 224 -7.85 -0.69 -5.36
N GLY A 225 -6.97 -1.41 -6.03
CA GLY A 225 -6.76 -1.24 -7.44
C GLY A 225 -6.28 -2.52 -8.08
N ASP A 226 -6.23 -2.45 -9.39
CA ASP A 226 -5.48 -3.33 -10.25
C ASP A 226 -4.85 -2.47 -11.38
N THR A 227 -4.35 -3.14 -12.41
CA THR A 227 -3.73 -2.51 -13.59
C THR A 227 -4.64 -1.56 -14.38
N SER A 228 -5.95 -1.57 -14.14
CA SER A 228 -6.97 -0.91 -14.95
C SER A 228 -8.15 -0.33 -14.18
N SER A 229 -8.33 -0.70 -12.90
CA SER A 229 -9.45 -0.27 -12.07
C SER A 229 -9.03 0.12 -10.66
N ILE A 230 -9.72 1.09 -10.05
CA ILE A 230 -9.63 1.45 -8.63
C ILE A 230 -11.03 1.53 -8.01
N GLY A 231 -11.14 1.09 -6.76
CA GLY A 231 -12.43 0.95 -6.07
C GLY A 231 -12.62 2.01 -4.98
N PHE A 232 -13.68 2.81 -5.08
CA PHE A 232 -14.08 3.75 -4.02
C PHE A 232 -15.10 3.13 -3.05
N LYS A 233 -15.88 2.15 -3.49
CA LYS A 233 -16.82 1.35 -2.70
C LYS A 233 -17.20 0.06 -3.44
N ARG A 234 -17.85 -0.88 -2.76
CA ARG A 234 -18.41 -2.10 -3.37
C ARG A 234 -19.23 -1.78 -4.63
N ASN A 235 -18.83 -2.33 -5.78
CA ASN A 235 -19.43 -2.12 -7.11
C ASN A 235 -19.28 -0.70 -7.69
N HIS A 236 -18.41 0.13 -7.12
CA HIS A 236 -18.11 1.48 -7.59
C HIS A 236 -16.64 1.56 -8.00
N TRP A 237 -16.40 1.23 -9.25
CA TRP A 237 -15.08 1.18 -9.86
C TRP A 237 -14.88 2.37 -10.79
N ILE A 238 -13.69 2.95 -10.74
CA ILE A 238 -13.17 3.87 -11.75
C ILE A 238 -12.13 3.13 -12.55
N THR A 239 -12.17 3.30 -13.86
CA THR A 239 -11.23 2.65 -14.77
C THR A 239 -10.30 3.66 -15.43
N THR A 240 -9.24 3.20 -16.05
CA THR A 240 -8.34 4.05 -16.86
C THR A 240 -9.10 4.83 -17.93
N ASP A 241 -10.16 4.27 -18.50
CA ASP A 241 -10.98 4.91 -19.55
C ASP A 241 -11.81 6.10 -19.03
N ASP A 242 -12.04 6.18 -17.72
CA ASP A 242 -12.74 7.31 -17.10
C ASP A 242 -11.84 8.56 -16.99
N VAL A 243 -10.52 8.40 -17.14
CA VAL A 243 -9.55 9.50 -17.06
C VAL A 243 -9.51 10.25 -18.40
N THR A 244 -9.90 11.52 -18.39
CA THR A 244 -9.82 12.37 -19.59
C THR A 244 -9.04 13.67 -19.36
N GLY A 245 -8.89 14.07 -18.10
CA GLY A 245 -8.11 15.21 -17.65
C GLY A 245 -6.60 15.08 -17.90
N ASN A 246 -5.89 16.18 -17.72
CA ASN A 246 -4.42 16.22 -17.71
C ASN A 246 -3.97 16.34 -16.25
N TRP A 247 -2.99 15.58 -15.79
CA TRP A 247 -2.61 15.57 -14.38
C TRP A 247 -1.13 15.87 -14.20
N HIS A 248 -0.76 16.51 -13.08
CA HIS A 248 0.63 16.83 -12.76
C HIS A 248 1.19 15.86 -11.74
N PHE A 249 0.45 15.57 -10.68
CA PHE A 249 0.92 14.66 -9.64
C PHE A 249 -0.16 13.67 -9.23
N VAL A 250 0.05 12.40 -9.56
CA VAL A 250 -0.86 11.32 -9.19
C VAL A 250 -0.13 10.30 -8.33
N PHE A 251 -0.73 9.89 -7.22
CA PHE A 251 -0.32 8.70 -6.49
C PHE A 251 -1.54 7.80 -6.25
N LEU A 252 -1.53 6.62 -6.87
CA LEU A 252 -2.50 5.57 -6.57
C LEU A 252 -1.87 4.58 -5.55
N ASP A 253 -2.11 4.82 -4.26
CA ASP A 253 -1.77 3.89 -3.17
C ASP A 253 -2.75 2.69 -3.15
N ALA A 254 -2.64 1.87 -4.20
CA ALA A 254 -3.53 0.74 -4.46
C ALA A 254 -2.85 -0.34 -5.32
N CYS A 255 -3.15 -1.61 -5.04
CA CYS A 255 -2.47 -2.77 -5.63
C CYS A 255 -2.35 -2.69 -7.16
N SER A 256 -1.18 -3.08 -7.69
CA SER A 256 -0.90 -3.26 -9.12
C SER A 256 -1.16 -2.05 -10.03
N THR A 257 -1.39 -0.87 -9.48
CA THR A 257 -1.68 0.35 -10.25
C THR A 257 -0.46 0.86 -11.03
N ALA A 258 0.75 0.39 -10.74
CA ALA A 258 1.96 0.70 -11.51
C ALA A 258 2.62 -0.54 -12.14
N GLU A 259 1.95 -1.70 -12.09
CA GLU A 259 2.47 -2.94 -12.68
C GLU A 259 2.63 -2.81 -14.22
N THR A 260 1.77 -2.02 -14.85
CA THR A 260 1.91 -1.56 -16.23
C THR A 260 1.90 -0.02 -16.28
N THR A 261 2.10 0.57 -17.46
CA THR A 261 2.01 2.02 -17.67
C THR A 261 0.57 2.53 -17.79
N GLY A 262 -0.45 1.66 -17.83
CA GLY A 262 -1.82 2.01 -18.23
C GLY A 262 -2.43 3.18 -17.46
N TRP A 263 -2.27 3.22 -16.14
CA TRP A 263 -2.71 4.36 -15.33
C TRP A 263 -1.91 5.64 -15.60
N ALA A 264 -0.58 5.55 -15.65
CA ALA A 264 0.29 6.70 -15.94
C ALA A 264 0.04 7.27 -17.35
N ASP A 265 -0.28 6.43 -18.32
CA ASP A 265 -0.67 6.80 -19.68
C ASP A 265 -2.04 7.50 -19.67
N ALA A 266 -3.04 6.94 -18.96
CA ALA A 266 -4.38 7.51 -18.84
C ALA A 266 -4.37 8.92 -18.21
N PHE A 267 -3.55 9.12 -17.17
CA PHE A 267 -3.33 10.43 -16.55
C PHE A 267 -2.46 11.39 -17.39
N LYS A 268 -1.93 10.92 -18.53
CA LYS A 268 -1.01 11.64 -19.44
C LYS A 268 0.26 12.09 -18.72
N ILE A 269 0.87 11.20 -17.95
CA ILE A 269 2.08 11.49 -17.18
C ILE A 269 3.29 10.83 -17.82
N ASN A 270 3.14 9.58 -18.25
CA ASN A 270 4.23 8.84 -18.87
C ASN A 270 4.69 9.53 -20.17
N GLY A 271 5.98 9.86 -20.27
CA GLY A 271 6.56 10.60 -21.40
C GLY A 271 6.31 12.11 -21.40
N TYR A 272 5.73 12.68 -20.34
CA TYR A 272 5.47 14.12 -20.22
C TYR A 272 6.36 14.80 -19.16
N THR A 273 6.70 16.06 -19.38
CA THR A 273 7.52 16.88 -18.47
C THR A 273 6.70 17.51 -17.35
N ASN A 274 7.33 17.79 -16.21
CA ASN A 274 6.73 18.38 -15.00
C ASN A 274 5.52 17.59 -14.48
N ARG A 275 5.57 16.26 -14.58
CA ARG A 275 4.52 15.36 -14.12
C ARG A 275 5.10 14.15 -13.41
N ALA A 276 4.40 13.63 -12.41
CA ALA A 276 4.80 12.46 -11.64
C ALA A 276 3.61 11.55 -11.36
N TYR A 277 3.82 10.26 -11.55
CA TYR A 277 2.90 9.20 -11.18
C TYR A 277 3.62 8.21 -10.26
N LEU A 278 2.95 7.86 -9.17
CA LEU A 278 3.36 6.80 -8.25
C LEU A 278 2.24 5.76 -8.13
N GLY A 279 2.65 4.50 -7.97
CA GLY A 279 1.75 3.39 -7.67
C GLY A 279 2.55 2.10 -7.43
N TRP A 280 1.85 1.00 -7.16
CA TRP A 280 2.49 -0.26 -6.77
C TRP A 280 2.63 -1.25 -7.92
N ASN A 281 3.80 -1.85 -8.07
CA ASN A 281 4.15 -2.92 -9.02
C ASN A 281 3.82 -4.29 -8.44
N GLY A 282 2.54 -4.52 -8.18
CA GLY A 282 2.03 -5.74 -7.56
C GLY A 282 1.19 -5.45 -6.33
N LYS A 283 0.92 -6.51 -5.57
CA LYS A 283 0.12 -6.40 -4.35
C LYS A 283 0.91 -5.70 -3.24
N ILE A 284 0.22 -4.87 -2.48
CA ILE A 284 0.74 -4.19 -1.30
C ILE A 284 -0.20 -4.45 -0.12
N THR A 285 0.34 -4.62 1.08
CA THR A 285 -0.48 -4.70 2.29
C THR A 285 -0.80 -3.30 2.81
N TRP A 286 -1.87 -3.18 3.61
CA TRP A 286 -2.30 -1.89 4.15
C TRP A 286 -1.24 -1.23 5.04
N ASP A 287 -0.49 -2.01 5.84
CA ASP A 287 0.58 -1.50 6.71
C ASP A 287 1.73 -0.96 5.89
N ASN A 288 2.18 -1.71 4.88
CA ASN A 288 3.28 -1.28 4.04
C ASN A 288 2.95 0.00 3.28
N GLY A 289 1.72 0.11 2.76
CA GLY A 289 1.25 1.36 2.15
C GLY A 289 1.12 2.50 3.17
N TYR A 290 0.78 2.20 4.43
CA TYR A 290 0.74 3.18 5.52
C TYR A 290 2.14 3.65 5.94
N GLU A 291 3.07 2.74 6.20
CA GLU A 291 4.46 3.04 6.58
C GLU A 291 5.16 3.85 5.50
N PHE A 292 4.98 3.46 4.23
CA PHE A 292 5.44 4.27 3.11
C PHE A 292 4.79 5.66 3.14
N ALA A 293 3.45 5.75 3.22
CA ALA A 293 2.79 7.06 3.25
C ALA A 293 3.23 7.95 4.43
N GLU A 294 3.47 7.37 5.61
CA GLU A 294 3.91 8.06 6.82
C GLU A 294 5.26 8.76 6.62
N ALA A 295 6.19 8.11 5.94
CA ALA A 295 7.53 8.64 5.72
C ALA A 295 7.68 9.38 4.37
N PHE A 296 6.97 8.97 3.32
CA PHE A 296 6.92 9.64 2.02
C PHE A 296 6.34 11.05 2.06
N TRP A 297 5.13 11.24 2.62
CA TRP A 297 4.43 12.53 2.56
C TRP A 297 5.18 13.70 3.25
N PRO A 298 5.92 13.49 4.35
CA PRO A 298 6.84 14.49 4.90
C PRO A 298 7.97 14.92 3.94
N LEU A 299 8.48 14.01 3.11
CA LEU A 299 9.55 14.30 2.12
C LEU A 299 9.04 15.13 0.94
N ILE A 300 7.73 15.12 0.69
CA ILE A 300 7.08 15.92 -0.35
C ILE A 300 6.88 17.36 0.12
N ASN A 301 7.84 18.21 -0.22
CA ASN A 301 7.89 19.62 0.21
C ASN A 301 8.34 20.61 -0.90
N GLY A 302 8.51 20.13 -2.14
CA GLY A 302 8.94 20.94 -3.28
C GLY A 302 10.46 21.15 -3.40
N GLN A 303 11.27 20.60 -2.48
CA GLN A 303 12.73 20.66 -2.53
C GLN A 303 13.35 19.43 -3.21
N ASN A 304 12.88 18.24 -2.83
CA ASN A 304 13.28 16.98 -3.47
C ASN A 304 12.37 16.67 -4.66
N THR A 305 12.90 15.94 -5.65
CA THR A 305 12.04 15.40 -6.71
C THR A 305 11.10 14.36 -6.12
N VAL A 306 9.86 14.27 -6.63
CA VAL A 306 8.88 13.26 -6.18
C VAL A 306 9.49 11.85 -6.28
N ARG A 307 10.24 11.64 -7.37
CA ARG A 307 10.97 10.42 -7.63
C ARG A 307 12.00 10.12 -6.53
N GLN A 308 12.86 11.07 -6.18
CA GLN A 308 13.90 10.83 -5.17
C GLN A 308 13.29 10.57 -3.79
N ALA A 309 12.22 11.30 -3.43
CA ALA A 309 11.49 11.05 -2.19
C ALA A 309 10.94 9.61 -2.13
N ALA A 310 10.37 9.09 -3.22
CA ALA A 310 9.88 7.71 -3.28
C ALA A 310 11.02 6.67 -3.23
N VAL A 311 12.17 6.94 -3.86
CA VAL A 311 13.36 6.08 -3.80
C VAL A 311 13.91 6.01 -2.37
N ASP A 312 14.06 7.17 -1.73
CA ASP A 312 14.60 7.27 -0.37
C ASP A 312 13.69 6.53 0.62
N ASP A 313 12.38 6.70 0.48
CA ASP A 313 11.40 6.09 1.37
C ASP A 313 11.27 4.57 1.19
N ALA A 314 11.20 4.09 -0.06
CA ALA A 314 11.13 2.66 -0.36
C ALA A 314 12.34 1.89 0.18
N ALA A 315 13.52 2.53 0.23
CA ALA A 315 14.71 1.91 0.79
C ALA A 315 14.62 1.68 2.30
N LEU A 316 13.71 2.38 2.99
CA LEU A 316 13.53 2.36 4.45
C LEU A 316 12.43 1.40 4.93
N VAL A 317 11.80 0.63 4.04
CA VAL A 317 10.84 -0.42 4.42
C VAL A 317 11.46 -1.82 4.32
N PRO A 318 11.42 -2.66 5.37
CA PRO A 318 12.05 -3.98 5.38
C PRO A 318 11.40 -4.97 4.41
N GLY A 319 12.19 -5.88 3.84
CA GLY A 319 11.70 -7.10 3.18
C GLY A 319 11.42 -6.99 1.69
N ALA A 320 11.33 -8.14 1.03
CA ALA A 320 10.97 -8.27 -0.37
C ALA A 320 9.45 -8.12 -0.54
N GLY A 321 9.02 -7.42 -1.58
CA GLY A 321 7.63 -7.22 -1.94
C GLY A 321 6.86 -6.31 -0.98
N THR A 322 7.56 -5.66 -0.04
CA THR A 322 6.93 -4.82 0.97
C THR A 322 6.70 -3.41 0.49
N THR A 323 7.47 -2.88 -0.47
CA THR A 323 7.20 -1.59 -1.12
C THR A 323 7.62 -1.63 -2.59
N PRO A 324 6.91 -2.37 -3.47
CA PRO A 324 7.23 -2.42 -4.90
C PRO A 324 6.75 -1.13 -5.59
N ILE A 325 7.06 0.04 -5.04
CA ILE A 325 6.67 1.33 -5.59
C ILE A 325 7.35 1.52 -6.95
N LYS A 326 6.62 2.11 -7.89
CA LYS A 326 7.16 2.53 -9.19
C LYS A 326 6.85 3.99 -9.46
N PHE A 327 7.75 4.59 -10.23
CA PHE A 327 7.62 5.96 -10.69
C PHE A 327 7.50 6.01 -12.21
N TYR A 328 6.55 6.80 -12.71
CA TYR A 328 6.49 7.20 -14.11
C TYR A 328 6.39 8.72 -14.22
N GLY A 329 7.06 9.32 -15.21
CA GLY A 329 7.02 10.77 -15.47
C GLY A 329 8.40 11.43 -15.45
N ASP A 330 8.41 12.73 -15.16
CA ASP A 330 9.59 13.57 -15.15
C ASP A 330 10.40 13.38 -13.86
N THR A 331 11.57 12.76 -13.99
CA THR A 331 12.48 12.47 -12.88
C THR A 331 13.00 13.70 -12.14
N SER A 332 12.90 14.89 -12.74
CA SER A 332 13.31 16.17 -12.16
C SER A 332 12.18 16.93 -11.46
N TYR A 333 10.93 16.45 -11.58
CA TYR A 333 9.78 17.16 -11.05
C TYR A 333 9.70 17.08 -9.52
N THR A 334 9.58 18.24 -8.87
CA THR A 334 9.49 18.37 -7.39
C THR A 334 8.08 18.31 -6.84
N GLY A 335 7.08 18.09 -7.70
CA GLY A 335 5.67 18.04 -7.31
C GLY A 335 5.02 19.43 -7.20
N VAL A 336 5.76 20.53 -7.40
CA VAL A 336 5.19 21.87 -7.28
C VAL A 336 4.12 22.10 -8.34
N ALA A 337 2.95 22.58 -7.92
CA ALA A 337 1.84 22.90 -8.80
C ALA A 337 2.27 23.96 -9.81
N TRP A 338 1.74 23.87 -11.03
CA TRP A 338 2.05 24.86 -12.06
C TRP A 338 1.40 26.19 -11.70
N SER A 339 2.19 27.26 -11.79
CA SER A 339 1.73 28.63 -11.60
C SER A 339 1.01 29.17 -12.82
#